data_AF-A0A9C9KNL4-F1
#
_entry.id   AF-A0A9C9KNL4-F1
#
_cell.length_a   1.000
_cell.length_b   1.000
_cell.length_c   1.000
_cell.angle_alpha   90.00
_cell.angle_beta   90.00
_cell.angle_gamma   90.00
#
_symmetry.space_group_name_H-M   'P 1'
#
loop_
_entity.id
_entity.type
_entity.pdbx_description
1 polymer ?
#
loop_
_entity_poly.entity_id
_entity_poly.type
_entity_poly.pdbx_seq_one_letter_code
_entity_poly.pdbx_strand_id
1 'polypeptide(L)'
;MIDRLAKTIQGLLPQQLSDDIRRNVDAAVRASFEKMGLVTREELEVQEVLLVRTREQLQELEKQIKVLEQALRERNEADAK
;
A
#
# COMPACT_ATOMS: atom_id res chain seq x y z
N MET A 1 -8.53 4.03 12.82
CA MET A 1 -9.15 5.35 12.53
C MET A 1 -10.59 5.17 12.05
N ILE A 2 -10.82 4.30 11.06
CA ILE A 2 -12.16 3.97 10.54
C ILE A 2 -13.10 3.44 11.65
N ASP A 3 -12.64 2.54 12.53
CA ASP A 3 -13.48 2.06 13.64
C ASP A 3 -13.88 3.15 14.65
N ARG A 4 -13.07 4.20 14.79
CA ARG A 4 -13.40 5.34 15.65
C ARG A 4 -14.49 6.20 15.00
N LEU A 5 -14.41 6.42 13.68
CA LEU A 5 -15.44 7.10 12.91
C LEU A 5 -16.75 6.32 12.90
N ALA A 6 -16.70 5.00 12.71
CA ALA A 6 -17.86 4.11 12.80
C ALA A 6 -18.52 4.21 14.19
N LYS A 7 -17.74 4.16 15.28
CA LYS A 7 -18.25 4.36 16.65
C LYS A 7 -18.85 5.75 16.88
N THR A 8 -18.26 6.80 16.30
CA THR A 8 -18.84 8.15 16.39
C THR A 8 -20.18 8.22 15.65
N ILE A 9 -20.29 7.64 14.45
CA ILE A 9 -21.54 7.58 13.68
C ILE A 9 -22.59 6.79 14.45
N GLN A 10 -22.22 5.65 15.06
CA GLN A 10 -23.11 4.88 15.94
C GLN A 10 -23.59 5.69 17.14
N GLY A 11 -22.73 6.52 17.73
CA GLY A 11 -23.08 7.42 18.83
C GLY A 11 -24.04 8.56 18.46
N LEU A 12 -24.18 8.86 17.17
CA LEU A 12 -25.13 9.84 16.64
C LEU A 12 -26.49 9.21 16.28
N LEU A 13 -26.61 7.88 16.29
CA LEU A 13 -27.87 7.20 16.01
C LEU A 13 -28.83 7.28 17.22
N PRO A 14 -30.15 7.44 16.98
CA PRO A 14 -31.14 7.46 18.04
C PRO A 14 -31.12 6.16 18.86
N GLN A 15 -31.19 6.27 20.19
CA GLN A 15 -31.14 5.10 21.08
C GLN A 15 -32.30 4.11 20.86
N GLN A 16 -33.39 4.57 20.25
CA GLN A 16 -34.64 3.82 20.03
C GLN A 16 -34.62 2.92 18.79
N LEU A 17 -33.54 2.97 18.00
CA LEU A 17 -33.37 2.13 16.82
C LEU A 17 -33.13 0.67 17.23
N SER A 18 -33.79 -0.25 16.54
CA SER A 18 -33.55 -1.69 16.73
C SER A 18 -32.11 -2.08 16.41
N ASP A 19 -31.61 -3.11 17.09
CA ASP A 19 -30.25 -3.62 16.90
C ASP A 19 -29.97 -4.03 15.45
N ASP A 20 -30.99 -4.52 14.74
CA ASP A 20 -30.88 -4.87 13.33
C ASP A 20 -30.62 -3.65 12.45
N ILE A 21 -31.30 -2.53 12.68
CA ILE A 21 -31.06 -1.30 11.91
C ILE A 21 -29.67 -0.75 12.25
N ARG A 22 -29.25 -0.79 13.52
CA ARG A 22 -27.90 -0.38 13.92
C ARG A 22 -26.81 -1.19 13.22
N ARG A 23 -26.98 -2.51 13.15
CA ARG A 23 -26.07 -3.41 12.42
C ARG A 23 -26.04 -3.10 10.93
N ASN A 24 -27.19 -2.84 10.33
CA ASN A 24 -27.28 -2.55 8.90
C ASN A 24 -26.61 -1.20 8.56
N VAL A 25 -26.75 -0.20 9.43
CA VAL A 25 -26.06 1.09 9.29
C VAL A 25 -24.55 0.91 9.42
N ASP A 26 -24.07 0.10 10.38
CA ASP A 26 -22.63 -0.15 10.54
C ASP A 26 -22.03 -0.85 9.30
N ALA A 27 -22.73 -1.85 8.77
CA ALA A 27 -22.36 -2.52 7.54
C ALA A 27 -22.33 -1.55 6.34
N ALA A 28 -23.33 -0.67 6.21
CA ALA A 28 -23.39 0.32 5.14
C ALA A 28 -22.26 1.37 5.24
N VAL A 29 -21.90 1.78 6.46
CA VAL A 29 -20.78 2.72 6.72
C VAL A 29 -19.44 2.06 6.36
N ARG A 30 -19.21 0.83 6.80
CA ARG A 30 -18.01 0.05 6.44
C ARG A 30 -17.89 -0.15 4.92
N ALA A 31 -18.98 -0.56 4.27
CA ALA A 31 -19.02 -0.74 2.82
C ALA A 31 -18.80 0.58 2.05
N SER A 32 -19.25 1.71 2.59
CA SER A 32 -19.02 3.03 1.99
C SER A 32 -17.55 3.45 2.10
N PHE A 33 -16.90 3.15 3.23
CA PHE A 33 -15.47 3.41 3.43
C PHE A 33 -14.59 2.53 2.53
N GLU A 34 -14.94 1.26 2.35
CA GLU A 34 -14.28 0.38 1.37
C GLU A 34 -14.45 0.91 -0.06
N LYS A 35 -15.65 1.39 -0.43
CA LYS A 35 -15.91 1.99 -1.74
C LYS A 35 -15.14 3.28 -2.00
N MET A 36 -14.74 4.01 -0.96
CA MET A 36 -13.91 5.22 -1.08
C MET A 36 -12.43 4.91 -1.29
N GLY A 37 -12.04 3.63 -1.40
CA GLY A 37 -10.65 3.22 -1.61
C GLY A 37 -9.76 3.54 -0.41
N LEU A 38 -10.34 3.57 0.80
CA LEU A 38 -9.59 3.84 2.01
C LEU A 38 -8.69 2.64 2.32
N VAL A 39 -7.42 2.78 2.00
CA VAL A 39 -6.37 1.83 2.34
C VAL A 39 -6.26 1.79 3.86
N THR A 40 -6.36 0.60 4.44
CA THR A 40 -6.18 0.41 5.87
C THR A 40 -4.73 0.75 6.26
N ARG A 41 -4.51 1.04 7.55
CA ARG A 41 -3.14 1.30 8.04
C ARG A 41 -2.23 0.09 7.84
N GLU A 42 -2.78 -1.11 7.99
CA GLU A 42 -2.07 -2.37 7.80
C GLU A 42 -1.65 -2.56 6.33
N GLU A 43 -2.53 -2.26 5.37
CA GLU A 43 -2.19 -2.30 3.94
C GLU A 43 -1.13 -1.26 3.56
N LEU A 44 -1.16 -0.07 4.18
CA LEU A 44 -0.11 0.95 4.00
C LEU A 44 1.25 0.46 4.51
N GLU A 45 1.28 -0.13 5.71
CA GLU A 45 2.50 -0.69 6.30
C GLU A 45 3.09 -1.81 5.42
N VAL A 46 2.24 -2.68 4.86
CA VAL A 46 2.67 -3.71 3.90
C VAL A 46 3.24 -3.11 2.61
N GLN A 47 2.60 -2.07 2.07
CA GLN A 47 3.09 -1.38 0.87
C GLN A 47 4.43 -0.68 1.09
N GLU A 48 4.65 -0.09 2.26
CA GLU A 48 5.95 0.50 2.62
C GLU A 48 7.07 -0.55 2.60
N VAL A 49 6.84 -1.72 3.20
CA VAL A 49 7.80 -2.84 3.19
C VAL A 49 8.08 -3.31 1.76
N LEU A 50 7.03 -3.47 0.95
CA LEU A 50 7.17 -3.84 -0.46
C LEU A 50 7.95 -2.80 -1.26
N LEU A 51 7.73 -1.51 -1.01
CA LEU A 51 8.46 -0.41 -1.64
C LEU A 51 9.95 -0.41 -1.26
N VAL A 52 10.28 -0.67 0.01
CA VAL A 52 11.67 -0.80 0.44
C VAL A 52 12.35 -1.95 -0.30
N ARG A 53 11.72 -3.14 -0.31
CA ARG A 53 12.27 -4.31 -1.00
C ARG A 53 12.46 -4.10 -2.50
N THR A 54 11.51 -3.45 -3.17
CA THR A 54 11.63 -3.18 -4.60
C THR A 54 12.74 -2.17 -4.90
N ARG A 55 12.95 -1.17 -4.04
CA ARG A 55 14.10 -0.25 -4.15
C ARG A 55 15.43 -0.95 -3.97
N GLU A 56 15.55 -1.86 -3.00
CA GLU A 56 16.76 -2.65 -2.80
C GLU A 56 17.07 -3.52 -4.02
N GLN A 57 16.05 -4.21 -4.57
CA GLN A 57 16.20 -5.00 -5.78
C GLN A 57 16.60 -4.14 -7.00
N LEU A 58 16.02 -2.95 -7.12
CA LEU A 58 16.36 -2.01 -8.19
C LEU A 58 17.83 -1.57 -8.09
N GLN A 59 18.30 -1.21 -6.90
CA GLN A 59 19.70 -0.79 -6.67
C GLN A 59 20.70 -1.90 -7.02
N GLU A 60 20.38 -3.15 -6.68
CA GLU A 60 21.23 -4.30 -7.03
C GLU A 60 21.29 -4.51 -8.54
N LEU A 61 20.14 -4.41 -9.24
CA LEU A 61 20.11 -4.49 -10.70
C LEU A 61 20.91 -3.34 -11.35
N GLU A 62 20.77 -2.11 -10.85
CA GLU A 62 21.57 -0.97 -11.34
C GLU A 62 23.07 -1.21 -11.19
N LYS A 63 23.50 -1.82 -10.09
CA LYS A 63 24.90 -2.17 -9.86
C LYS A 63 25.37 -3.24 -10.85
N GLN A 64 24.58 -4.27 -11.07
CA GLN A 64 24.91 -5.33 -12.04
C GLN A 64 25.03 -4.78 -13.46
N ILE A 65 24.11 -3.90 -13.86
CA ILE A 65 24.15 -3.22 -15.16
C ILE A 65 25.45 -2.41 -15.29
N LYS A 66 25.82 -1.61 -14.29
CA LYS A 66 27.07 -0.82 -14.34
C LYS A 66 28.31 -1.70 -14.54
N VAL A 67 28.38 -2.85 -13.85
CA VAL A 67 29.50 -3.79 -14.01
C VAL A 67 29.54 -4.35 -15.43
N LEU A 68 28.39 -4.75 -15.97
CA LEU A 68 28.28 -5.27 -17.35
C LEU A 68 28.63 -4.20 -18.39
N GLU A 69 28.14 -2.97 -18.22
CA GLU A 69 28.45 -1.83 -19.09
C GLU A 69 29.95 -1.53 -19.09
N GLN A 70 30.60 -1.58 -17.93
CA GLN A 70 32.03 -1.37 -17.82
C GLN A 70 32.83 -2.48 -18.50
N ALA A 71 32.49 -3.75 -18.24
CA ALA A 71 33.14 -4.89 -18.89
C ALA A 71 33.00 -4.85 -20.42
N LEU A 72 31.84 -4.42 -20.93
CA LEU A 72 31.62 -4.24 -22.37
C LEU A 72 32.48 -3.12 -22.96
N ARG A 73 32.64 -1.99 -22.24
CA ARG A 73 33.55 -0.91 -22.68
C ARG A 73 34.99 -1.38 -22.74
N GLU A 74 35.47 -2.07 -21.71
CA GLU A 74 36.83 -2.60 -21.65
C GLU A 74 37.09 -3.61 -22.79
N ARG A 75 36.12 -4.48 -23.10
CA ARG A 75 36.22 -5.40 -24.24
C ARG A 75 36.30 -4.65 -25.57
N ASN A 76 35.43 -3.68 -25.80
CA ASN A 76 35.41 -2.91 -27.04
C ASN A 76 36.70 -2.09 -27.25
N GLU A 77 37.31 -1.59 -26.17
CA GLU A 77 38.61 -0.90 -26.22
C GLU A 77 39.77 -1.86 -26.50
N ALA A 78 39.70 -3.10 -26.02
CA ALA A 78 40.67 -4.14 -26.30
C ALA A 78 40.60 -4.63 -27.76
N ASP A 79 39.40 -4.77 -28.31
CA ASP A 79 39.18 -5.16 -29.71
C ASP A 79 39.58 -4.06 -30.72
N ALA A 80 39.69 -2.81 -30.26
CA ALA A 80 40.08 -1.65 -31.08
C ALA A 80 41.61 -1.38 -31.12
N LYS A 81 42.39 -2.10 -30.31
CA LYS A 81 43.88 -2.02 -30.27
C LYS A 81 44.53 -3.16 -31.03
#